data_AF-A0AA39ALQ7-F1
#
_entry.id   AF-A0AA39ALQ7-F1
#
_cell.length_a   1.000
_cell.length_b   1.000
_cell.length_c   1.000
_cell.angle_alpha   90.00
_cell.angle_beta   90.00
_cell.angle_gamma   90.00
#
_symmetry.space_group_name_H-M   'P 1'
#
loop_
_entity.id
_entity.type
_entity.pdbx_description
1 polymer ?
#
loop_
_entity_poly.entity_id
_entity_poly.type
_entity_poly.pdbx_seq_one_letter_code
_entity_poly.pdbx_strand_id
1 'polypeptide(L)'
;MAQDTSGAESPQQRPGLLKDQVRLVRRKNSDRYEIVPIQDRLSFEKGFFIVIRACQLLAQNNDGIILVGLAGPSGAGKTVFTEKILNFMPSIAVISMDNYNDASRIVDGNFDDPRLTDYDTLLQNVHDLKAGKQVQIPIYDFKSSSRTGYRTLEVPSSRIVIIEGIHALSERMRPLLDLRVSVTGGIHFDLVKRVLRDIQRAGQEPEEIIQQISETVYPMYKAFIEPDLGTAHIKITNKFNPFTGFQSPTYILKSARNVTVDQIKAVITEEHAETMEEVYDIYLLPPGEDPESCQSYLRMRNKDGKYSLMFEEWVTDNPFVISPRITFEVSVRLLGGLMALGYTIATILKRNSHAFSDDRVCVKIDWLEQLNRQYIQVQGKDRLVVKYVGEQLQLEGSYTPRTYIEQIQLEKLVNEVMALPDDLKTKLSIDEDMVSSPKEALSRFSADSVAMRNKHFKSGMSHSYSTHRDKNLSNHTGFSISNRKFDDRRTESPAMLANEVKYSFVKKLSY
;
A
#
# COMPACT_ATOMS: atom_id res chain seq x y z
N MET A 1 -2.31 -55.15 -30.16
CA MET A 1 -3.61 -54.57 -29.78
C MET A 1 -3.43 -53.84 -28.45
N ALA A 2 -3.78 -52.55 -28.42
CA ALA A 2 -4.30 -51.69 -27.32
C ALA A 2 -3.93 -52.03 -25.85
N GLN A 3 -3.70 -51.10 -24.92
CA GLN A 3 -3.76 -49.63 -24.85
C GLN A 3 -3.19 -49.20 -23.48
N ASP A 4 -2.83 -47.92 -23.38
CA ASP A 4 -2.37 -47.17 -22.21
C ASP A 4 -3.18 -47.30 -20.91
N THR A 5 -2.52 -47.06 -19.78
CA THR A 5 -2.98 -46.02 -18.82
C THR A 5 -1.80 -45.49 -18.00
N SER A 6 -1.55 -44.20 -18.19
CA SER A 6 -0.62 -43.33 -17.49
C SER A 6 -1.23 -42.82 -16.17
N GLY A 7 -0.38 -42.53 -15.18
CA GLY A 7 -0.82 -41.85 -13.97
C GLY A 7 0.16 -41.89 -12.80
N ALA A 8 1.46 -41.72 -13.05
CA ALA A 8 2.41 -41.49 -11.96
C ALA A 8 2.45 -39.99 -11.65
N GLU A 9 1.85 -39.61 -10.52
CA GLU A 9 2.00 -38.28 -9.92
C GLU A 9 3.49 -37.99 -9.70
N SER A 10 4.01 -36.98 -10.39
CA SER A 10 5.35 -36.47 -10.20
C SER A 10 5.46 -35.79 -8.82
N PRO A 11 6.46 -36.12 -7.99
CA PRO A 11 6.59 -35.54 -6.65
C PRO A 11 6.93 -34.05 -6.74
N GLN A 12 6.25 -33.24 -5.93
CA GLN A 12 6.52 -31.81 -5.72
C GLN A 12 8.03 -31.58 -5.53
N GLN A 13 8.67 -30.97 -6.53
CA GLN A 13 10.07 -30.56 -6.44
C GLN A 13 10.21 -29.57 -5.29
N ARG A 14 11.06 -29.92 -4.32
CA ARG A 14 11.58 -28.97 -3.32
C ARG A 14 12.07 -27.71 -4.04
N PRO A 15 11.82 -26.49 -3.53
CA PRO A 15 12.34 -25.30 -4.17
C PRO A 15 13.87 -25.38 -4.15
N GLY A 16 14.48 -25.51 -5.33
CA GLY A 16 15.94 -25.46 -5.49
C GLY A 16 16.53 -24.14 -5.00
N LEU A 17 17.86 -24.01 -5.02
CA LEU A 17 18.52 -22.76 -4.64
C LEU A 17 17.93 -21.60 -5.47
N LEU A 18 17.89 -20.38 -4.92
CA LEU A 18 17.32 -19.21 -5.61
C LEU A 18 17.82 -19.06 -7.07
N LYS A 19 19.08 -19.42 -7.33
CA LYS A 19 19.68 -19.43 -8.67
C LYS A 19 19.01 -20.38 -9.67
N ASP A 20 18.40 -21.46 -9.21
CA ASP A 20 17.77 -22.52 -10.03
C ASP A 20 16.33 -22.15 -10.43
N GLN A 21 15.79 -21.06 -9.87
CA GLN A 21 14.46 -20.53 -10.22
C GLN A 21 14.46 -19.75 -11.53
N VAL A 22 15.63 -19.25 -11.97
CA VAL A 22 15.76 -18.51 -13.23
C VAL A 22 16.04 -19.47 -14.37
N ARG A 23 15.04 -19.71 -15.21
CA ARG A 23 15.13 -20.62 -16.37
C ARG A 23 15.05 -19.84 -17.67
N LEU A 24 15.87 -20.22 -18.64
CA LEU A 24 15.85 -19.69 -20.00
C LEU A 24 15.06 -20.62 -20.92
N VAL A 25 14.29 -20.05 -21.84
CA VAL A 25 13.64 -20.75 -22.94
C VAL A 25 13.90 -19.99 -24.23
N ARG A 26 14.07 -20.69 -25.35
CA ARG A 26 14.21 -20.05 -26.66
C ARG A 26 12.87 -19.46 -27.09
N ARG A 27 12.86 -18.18 -27.47
CA ARG A 27 11.65 -17.47 -27.89
C ARG A 27 11.13 -18.09 -29.20
N LYS A 28 9.81 -18.28 -29.30
CA LYS A 28 9.18 -18.81 -30.53
C LYS A 28 9.52 -17.91 -31.72
N ASN A 29 10.02 -18.50 -32.80
CA ASN A 29 10.41 -17.82 -34.05
C ASN A 29 11.54 -16.78 -33.88
N SER A 30 12.43 -16.94 -32.89
CA SER A 30 13.60 -16.09 -32.72
C SER A 30 14.81 -16.90 -32.22
N ASP A 31 16.01 -16.44 -32.55
CA ASP A 31 17.25 -16.99 -32.00
C ASP A 31 17.57 -16.46 -30.60
N ARG A 32 16.74 -15.57 -30.06
CA ARG A 32 16.87 -15.04 -28.70
C ARG A 32 16.21 -15.94 -27.67
N TYR A 33 16.80 -15.97 -26.48
CA TYR A 33 16.27 -16.57 -25.28
C TYR A 33 15.50 -15.55 -24.44
N GLU A 34 14.47 -16.04 -23.75
CA GLU A 34 13.65 -15.32 -22.80
C GLU A 34 13.64 -16.03 -21.44
N ILE A 35 13.34 -15.29 -20.38
CA ILE A 35 13.22 -15.82 -19.03
C ILE A 35 11.81 -16.36 -18.81
N VAL A 36 11.70 -17.59 -18.32
CA VAL A 36 10.42 -18.18 -17.94
C VAL A 36 9.82 -17.37 -16.79
N PRO A 37 8.55 -16.95 -16.88
CA PRO A 37 7.90 -16.21 -15.80
C PRO A 37 7.92 -16.97 -14.47
N ILE A 38 8.36 -16.30 -13.41
CA ILE A 38 8.30 -16.79 -12.04
C ILE A 38 6.90 -16.44 -11.51
N GLN A 39 6.13 -17.47 -11.12
CA GLN A 39 4.76 -17.30 -10.66
C GLN A 39 4.67 -16.61 -9.30
N ASP A 40 5.61 -16.93 -8.41
CA ASP A 40 5.64 -16.40 -7.05
C ASP A 40 6.10 -14.95 -7.00
N ARG A 41 5.46 -14.16 -6.13
CA ARG A 41 5.93 -12.80 -5.80
C ARG A 41 7.17 -12.90 -4.91
N LEU A 42 8.24 -12.23 -5.31
CA LEU A 42 9.52 -12.23 -4.60
C LEU A 42 9.60 -11.02 -3.66
N SER A 43 10.29 -11.16 -2.52
CA SER A 43 10.66 -9.99 -1.72
C SER A 43 11.66 -9.10 -2.46
N PHE A 44 11.79 -7.82 -2.06
CA PHE A 44 12.75 -6.87 -2.65
C PHE A 44 14.17 -7.46 -2.79
N GLU A 45 14.70 -8.07 -1.71
CA GLU A 45 16.03 -8.67 -1.71
C GLU A 45 16.14 -9.90 -2.62
N LYS A 46 15.18 -10.82 -2.57
CA LYS A 46 15.19 -12.00 -3.45
C LYS A 46 15.06 -11.59 -4.91
N GLY A 47 14.16 -10.65 -5.19
CA GLY A 47 13.94 -10.08 -6.51
C GLY A 47 15.21 -9.44 -7.08
N PHE A 48 15.96 -8.71 -6.26
CA PHE A 48 17.24 -8.12 -6.65
C PHE A 48 18.21 -9.18 -7.19
N PHE A 49 18.49 -10.24 -6.43
CA PHE A 49 19.40 -11.30 -6.88
C PHE A 49 18.91 -12.02 -8.14
N ILE A 50 17.60 -12.27 -8.23
CA ILE A 50 16.97 -12.95 -9.36
C ILE A 50 17.05 -12.10 -10.64
N VAL A 51 16.82 -10.79 -10.55
CA VAL A 51 16.95 -9.87 -11.69
C VAL A 51 18.38 -9.80 -12.18
N ILE A 52 19.37 -9.68 -11.28
CA ILE A 52 20.78 -9.68 -11.69
C ILE A 52 21.15 -10.99 -12.40
N ARG A 53 20.72 -12.13 -11.86
CA ARG A 53 20.97 -13.43 -12.50
C ARG A 53 20.31 -13.52 -13.87
N ALA A 54 19.08 -13.05 -14.01
CA ALA A 54 18.35 -13.01 -15.27
C ALA A 54 19.07 -12.14 -16.32
N CYS A 55 19.52 -10.94 -15.94
CA CYS A 55 20.27 -10.04 -16.82
C CYS A 55 21.57 -10.69 -17.32
N GLN A 56 22.34 -11.34 -16.42
CA GLN A 56 23.57 -12.04 -16.78
C GLN A 56 23.31 -13.20 -17.74
N LEU A 57 22.28 -14.00 -17.48
CA LEU A 57 21.91 -15.14 -18.33
C LEU A 57 21.46 -14.69 -19.72
N LEU A 58 20.64 -13.63 -19.81
CA LEU A 58 20.22 -13.06 -21.08
C LEU A 58 21.42 -12.49 -21.86
N ALA A 59 22.31 -11.75 -21.20
CA ALA A 59 23.51 -11.25 -21.84
C ALA A 59 24.41 -12.39 -22.35
N GLN A 60 24.58 -13.48 -21.60
CA GLN A 60 25.42 -14.62 -22.01
C GLN A 60 24.86 -15.40 -23.20
N ASN A 61 23.53 -15.46 -23.36
CA ASN A 61 22.89 -16.32 -24.36
C ASN A 61 22.30 -15.56 -25.56
N ASN A 62 22.23 -14.23 -25.48
CA ASN A 62 21.73 -13.39 -26.57
C ASN A 62 22.81 -12.40 -27.03
N ASP A 63 22.93 -12.23 -28.34
CA ASP A 63 23.76 -11.20 -28.94
C ASP A 63 23.08 -9.82 -28.92
N GLY A 64 23.88 -8.76 -29.00
CA GLY A 64 23.41 -7.37 -29.00
C GLY A 64 22.91 -6.88 -27.63
N ILE A 65 22.18 -5.78 -27.65
CA ILE A 65 21.63 -5.14 -26.44
C ILE A 65 20.49 -5.99 -25.83
N ILE A 66 20.50 -6.06 -24.51
CA ILE A 66 19.46 -6.65 -23.66
C ILE A 66 18.65 -5.51 -23.04
N LEU A 67 17.36 -5.46 -23.36
CA LEU A 67 16.44 -4.46 -22.82
C LEU A 67 15.65 -5.02 -21.65
N VAL A 68 15.76 -4.36 -20.50
CA VAL A 68 15.06 -4.73 -19.27
C VAL A 68 14.07 -3.63 -18.92
N GLY A 69 12.77 -3.94 -18.97
CA GLY A 69 11.73 -3.02 -18.51
C GLY A 69 11.48 -3.21 -17.01
N LEU A 70 11.52 -2.11 -16.26
CA LEU A 70 11.20 -2.07 -14.83
C LEU A 70 10.01 -1.14 -14.59
N ALA A 71 8.83 -1.72 -14.35
CA ALA A 71 7.61 -0.96 -14.09
C ALA A 71 7.06 -1.16 -12.68
N GLY A 72 6.11 -0.32 -12.31
CA GLY A 72 5.52 -0.26 -10.98
C GLY A 72 4.90 1.11 -10.73
N PRO A 73 3.93 1.23 -9.81
CA PRO A 73 3.32 2.52 -9.51
C PRO A 73 4.35 3.51 -8.95
N SER A 74 4.03 4.80 -9.01
CA SER A 74 4.83 5.83 -8.33
C SER A 74 4.94 5.50 -6.83
N GLY A 75 6.12 5.69 -6.24
CA GLY A 75 6.37 5.31 -4.84
C GLY A 75 6.75 3.84 -4.59
N ALA A 76 6.62 2.93 -5.57
CA ALA A 76 6.95 1.50 -5.38
C ALA A 76 8.42 1.18 -5.08
N GLY A 77 9.32 2.14 -5.24
CA GLY A 77 10.77 1.95 -5.04
C GLY A 77 11.50 1.43 -6.29
N LYS A 78 10.97 1.68 -7.48
CA LYS A 78 11.64 1.37 -8.77
C LYS A 78 13.01 2.01 -8.86
N THR A 79 13.11 3.32 -8.68
CA THR A 79 14.36 4.08 -8.76
C THR A 79 15.39 3.57 -7.75
N VAL A 80 14.98 3.31 -6.50
CA VAL A 80 15.85 2.68 -5.49
C VAL A 80 16.32 1.29 -5.91
N PHE A 81 15.44 0.49 -6.50
CA PHE A 81 15.79 -0.83 -7.03
C PHE A 81 16.79 -0.73 -8.19
N THR A 82 16.58 0.21 -9.12
CA THR A 82 17.47 0.49 -10.24
C THR A 82 18.84 1.00 -9.78
N GLU A 83 18.88 1.93 -8.84
CA GLU A 83 20.12 2.42 -8.22
C GLU A 83 20.91 1.28 -7.54
N LYS A 84 20.21 0.39 -6.82
CA LYS A 84 20.85 -0.79 -6.22
C LYS A 84 21.46 -1.72 -7.27
N ILE A 85 20.79 -1.91 -8.41
CA ILE A 85 21.34 -2.69 -9.53
C ILE A 85 22.52 -1.99 -10.17
N LEU A 86 22.43 -0.68 -10.41
CA LEU A 86 23.51 0.13 -11.00
C LEU A 86 24.77 0.11 -10.12
N ASN A 87 24.61 0.21 -8.80
CA ASN A 87 25.72 0.11 -7.85
C ASN A 87 26.40 -1.27 -7.87
N PHE A 88 25.66 -2.35 -8.14
CA PHE A 88 26.20 -3.70 -8.24
C PHE A 88 26.76 -4.02 -9.64
N MET A 89 26.17 -3.47 -10.71
CA MET A 89 26.62 -3.61 -12.09
C MET A 89 26.82 -2.22 -12.73
N PRO A 90 27.94 -1.53 -12.46
CA PRO A 90 28.16 -0.15 -12.92
C PRO A 90 28.22 0.02 -14.45
N SER A 91 28.40 -1.07 -15.19
CA SER A 91 28.54 -1.08 -16.65
C SER A 91 27.20 -1.13 -17.41
N ILE A 92 26.06 -1.13 -16.71
CA ILE A 92 24.73 -1.06 -17.34
C ILE A 92 24.32 0.38 -17.62
N ALA A 93 23.43 0.58 -18.59
CA ALA A 93 22.78 1.86 -18.82
C ALA A 93 21.38 1.90 -18.18
N VAL A 94 20.97 3.07 -17.72
CA VAL A 94 19.63 3.31 -17.18
C VAL A 94 18.97 4.46 -17.94
N ILE A 95 17.75 4.22 -18.39
CA ILE A 95 16.85 5.20 -19.00
C ILE A 95 15.62 5.32 -18.10
N SER A 96 15.41 6.48 -17.50
CA SER A 96 14.16 6.82 -16.83
C SER A 96 13.18 7.39 -17.86
N MET A 97 12.00 6.78 -17.99
CA MET A 97 10.93 7.25 -18.88
C MET A 97 10.37 8.60 -18.44
N ASP A 98 10.49 8.98 -17.16
CA ASP A 98 10.02 10.27 -16.67
C ASP A 98 10.73 11.43 -17.38
N ASN A 99 11.97 11.21 -17.85
CA ASN A 99 12.71 12.18 -18.65
C ASN A 99 12.07 12.48 -20.02
N TYR A 100 11.29 11.54 -20.54
CA TYR A 100 10.59 11.64 -21.83
C TYR A 100 9.20 12.23 -21.70
N ASN A 101 8.81 12.71 -20.51
CA ASN A 101 7.57 13.45 -20.37
C ASN A 101 7.62 14.77 -21.15
N ASP A 102 6.47 15.14 -21.71
CA ASP A 102 6.28 16.37 -22.48
C ASP A 102 5.04 17.09 -21.94
N ALA A 103 5.25 18.18 -21.21
CA ALA A 103 4.18 18.90 -20.53
C ALA A 103 3.16 19.52 -21.50
N SER A 104 3.49 19.71 -22.78
CA SER A 104 2.53 20.14 -23.79
C SER A 104 1.43 19.10 -24.07
N ARG A 105 1.63 17.85 -23.63
CA ARG A 105 0.72 16.71 -23.80
C ARG A 105 -0.14 16.42 -22.57
N ILE A 106 -0.03 17.25 -21.53
CA ILE A 106 -0.85 17.09 -20.31
C ILE A 106 -2.32 17.31 -20.68
N VAL A 107 -3.16 16.33 -20.35
CA VAL A 107 -4.61 16.42 -20.50
C VAL A 107 -5.22 16.49 -19.11
N ASP A 108 -6.03 17.51 -18.86
CA ASP A 108 -6.74 17.73 -17.58
C ASP A 108 -5.85 17.67 -16.33
N GLY A 109 -4.59 18.12 -16.44
CA GLY A 109 -3.63 18.09 -15.31
C GLY A 109 -3.16 16.68 -14.92
N ASN A 110 -3.40 15.67 -15.77
CA ASN A 110 -3.07 14.28 -15.49
C ASN A 110 -1.63 13.93 -15.89
N PHE A 111 -0.76 13.83 -14.90
CA PHE A 111 0.66 13.48 -15.06
C PHE A 111 0.92 11.96 -15.19
N ASP A 112 -0.10 11.12 -15.06
CA ASP A 112 0.01 9.67 -15.23
C ASP A 112 -0.58 9.19 -16.57
N ASP A 113 -1.10 10.11 -17.41
CA ASP A 113 -1.60 9.83 -18.75
C ASP A 113 -0.51 9.22 -19.64
N PRO A 114 -0.74 8.05 -20.28
CA PRO A 114 0.22 7.46 -21.21
C PRO A 114 0.63 8.41 -22.35
N ARG A 115 -0.21 9.39 -22.73
CA ARG A 115 0.09 10.38 -23.77
C ARG A 115 1.14 11.41 -23.33
N LEU A 116 1.40 11.54 -22.02
CA LEU A 116 2.44 12.43 -21.49
C LEU A 116 3.84 12.01 -21.97
N THR A 117 4.07 10.70 -22.09
CA THR A 117 5.36 10.18 -22.53
C THR A 117 5.51 10.32 -24.05
N ASP A 118 6.59 10.99 -24.46
CA ASP A 118 7.04 11.07 -25.84
C ASP A 118 7.66 9.74 -26.28
N TYR A 119 6.79 8.81 -26.66
CA TYR A 119 7.18 7.50 -27.16
C TYR A 119 8.00 7.58 -28.45
N ASP A 120 7.81 8.60 -29.28
CA ASP A 120 8.53 8.71 -30.54
C ASP A 120 10.03 8.89 -30.29
N THR A 121 10.39 9.86 -29.43
CA THR A 121 11.79 10.08 -29.02
C THR A 121 12.34 8.89 -28.20
N LEU A 122 11.52 8.30 -27.33
CA LEU A 122 11.94 7.13 -26.53
C LEU A 122 12.26 5.93 -27.40
N LEU A 123 11.36 5.55 -28.33
CA LEU A 123 11.53 4.40 -29.20
C LEU A 123 12.70 4.62 -30.15
N GLN A 124 12.86 5.83 -30.70
CA GLN A 124 14.02 6.16 -31.53
C GLN A 124 15.34 5.93 -30.77
N ASN A 125 15.46 6.46 -29.55
CA ASN A 125 16.64 6.24 -28.71
C ASN A 125 16.87 4.76 -28.39
N VAL A 126 15.81 3.99 -28.13
CA VAL A 126 15.91 2.54 -27.89
C VAL A 126 16.41 1.81 -29.14
N HIS A 127 15.91 2.16 -30.33
CA HIS A 127 16.35 1.57 -31.59
C HIS A 127 17.80 1.92 -31.92
N ASP A 128 18.23 3.16 -31.70
CA ASP A 128 19.61 3.59 -31.93
C ASP A 128 20.60 2.90 -30.98
N LEU A 129 20.23 2.72 -29.70
CA LEU A 129 21.04 1.92 -28.76
C LEU A 129 21.17 0.46 -29.22
N LYS A 130 20.08 -0.16 -29.68
CA LYS A 130 20.13 -1.53 -30.25
C LYS A 130 21.01 -1.62 -31.49
N ALA A 131 21.12 -0.53 -32.26
CA ALA A 131 22.01 -0.41 -33.41
C ALA A 131 23.46 -0.04 -33.03
N GLY A 132 23.79 0.06 -31.74
CA GLY A 132 25.14 0.38 -31.28
C GLY A 132 25.52 1.84 -31.41
N LYS A 133 24.54 2.76 -31.42
CA LYS A 133 24.77 4.21 -31.47
C LYS A 133 24.50 4.84 -30.10
N GLN A 134 25.29 5.86 -29.75
CA GLN A 134 25.00 6.74 -28.62
C GLN A 134 23.71 7.54 -28.85
N VAL A 135 23.04 7.94 -27.78
CA VAL A 135 21.74 8.64 -27.86
C VAL A 135 21.69 9.87 -26.95
N GLN A 136 20.77 10.78 -27.24
CA GLN A 136 20.52 11.97 -26.42
C GLN A 136 19.27 11.76 -25.57
N ILE A 137 19.46 11.54 -24.28
CA ILE A 137 18.37 11.36 -23.32
C ILE A 137 17.96 12.74 -22.81
N PRO A 138 16.68 13.16 -22.93
CA PRO A 138 16.22 14.41 -22.35
C PRO A 138 16.43 14.43 -20.83
N ILE A 139 16.52 15.63 -20.26
CA ILE A 139 16.57 15.86 -18.82
C ILE A 139 15.28 16.58 -18.45
N TYR A 140 14.46 15.97 -17.59
CA TYR A 140 13.19 16.54 -17.16
C TYR A 140 13.30 17.13 -15.76
N ASP A 141 12.91 18.40 -15.61
CA ASP A 141 12.79 19.05 -14.31
C ASP A 141 11.32 19.04 -13.86
N PHE A 142 11.06 18.29 -12.80
CA PHE A 142 9.72 18.18 -12.21
C PHE A 142 9.23 19.48 -11.57
N LYS A 143 10.13 20.39 -11.16
CA LYS A 143 9.72 21.67 -10.54
C LYS A 143 9.15 22.62 -11.58
N SER A 144 9.85 22.77 -12.72
CA SER A 144 9.36 23.58 -13.85
C SER A 144 8.41 22.82 -14.77
N SER A 145 8.21 21.51 -14.55
CA SER A 145 7.45 20.61 -15.43
C SER A 145 7.90 20.71 -16.89
N SER A 146 9.21 20.76 -17.15
CA SER A 146 9.75 20.99 -18.50
C SER A 146 11.05 20.22 -18.75
N ARG A 147 11.39 20.02 -20.04
CA ARG A 147 12.69 19.48 -20.43
C ARG A 147 13.72 20.61 -20.44
N THR A 148 14.80 20.44 -19.68
CA THR A 148 15.82 21.49 -19.47
C THR A 148 17.10 21.25 -20.26
N GLY A 149 17.24 20.10 -20.92
CA GLY A 149 18.39 19.79 -21.74
C GLY A 149 18.43 18.31 -22.14
N TYR A 150 19.62 17.87 -22.55
CA TYR A 150 19.90 16.49 -22.92
C TYR A 150 21.22 16.02 -22.28
N ARG A 151 21.30 14.73 -21.98
CA ARG A 151 22.56 14.03 -21.66
C ARG A 151 22.85 12.98 -22.72
N THR A 152 24.11 12.87 -23.12
CA THR A 152 24.56 11.75 -23.95
C THR A 152 24.56 10.47 -23.14
N LEU A 153 23.99 9.40 -23.68
CA LEU A 153 24.09 8.05 -23.17
C LEU A 153 24.88 7.20 -24.16
N GLU A 154 26.06 6.77 -23.72
CA GLU A 154 26.90 5.82 -24.46
C GLU A 154 26.29 4.42 -24.47
N VAL A 155 26.67 3.63 -25.46
CA VAL A 155 26.29 2.22 -25.53
C VAL A 155 26.98 1.46 -24.38
N PRO A 156 26.24 0.81 -23.46
CA PRO A 156 26.85 0.17 -22.30
C PRO A 156 27.67 -1.05 -22.71
N SER A 157 28.88 -1.18 -22.18
CA SER A 157 29.76 -2.34 -22.42
C SER A 157 29.17 -3.66 -21.90
N SER A 158 28.31 -3.59 -20.88
CA SER A 158 27.54 -4.75 -20.38
C SER A 158 26.50 -5.26 -21.37
N ARG A 159 26.17 -4.46 -22.40
CA ARG A 159 25.03 -4.63 -23.31
C ARG A 159 23.67 -4.58 -22.64
N ILE A 160 23.56 -4.25 -21.36
CA ILE A 160 22.29 -4.21 -20.63
C ILE A 160 21.81 -2.76 -20.50
N VAL A 161 20.58 -2.51 -20.91
CA VAL A 161 19.89 -1.23 -20.73
C VAL A 161 18.62 -1.48 -19.92
N ILE A 162 18.51 -0.83 -18.76
CA ILE A 162 17.30 -0.81 -17.94
C ILE A 162 16.47 0.42 -18.33
N ILE A 163 15.21 0.19 -18.67
CA ILE A 163 14.21 1.23 -18.92
C ILE A 163 13.23 1.19 -17.74
N GLU A 164 13.29 2.21 -16.87
CA GLU A 164 12.38 2.32 -15.73
C GLU A 164 11.31 3.37 -15.94
N GLY A 165 10.11 3.12 -15.43
CA GLY A 165 8.99 4.06 -15.53
C GLY A 165 7.67 3.42 -15.15
N ILE A 166 6.65 4.24 -14.88
CA ILE A 166 5.30 3.71 -14.57
C ILE A 166 4.70 2.92 -15.75
N HIS A 167 5.05 3.30 -16.99
CA HIS A 167 4.59 2.67 -18.24
C HIS A 167 5.68 1.83 -18.94
N ALA A 168 6.74 1.43 -18.25
CA ALA A 168 7.86 0.70 -18.88
C ALA A 168 7.48 -0.69 -19.42
N LEU A 169 6.37 -1.26 -18.96
CA LEU A 169 5.82 -2.55 -19.42
C LEU A 169 4.64 -2.39 -20.40
N SER A 170 4.41 -1.17 -20.91
CA SER A 170 3.31 -0.87 -21.83
C SER A 170 3.40 -1.65 -23.13
N GLU A 171 2.27 -1.78 -23.82
CA GLU A 171 2.19 -2.48 -25.10
C GLU A 171 3.17 -1.94 -26.16
N ARG A 172 3.52 -0.65 -26.08
CA ARG A 172 4.50 -0.02 -26.98
C ARG A 172 5.93 -0.48 -26.69
N MET A 173 6.27 -0.71 -25.42
CA MET A 173 7.62 -1.12 -25.00
C MET A 173 7.80 -2.63 -25.03
N ARG A 174 6.77 -3.38 -24.62
CA ARG A 174 6.78 -4.83 -24.39
C ARG A 174 7.40 -5.66 -25.53
N PRO A 175 7.16 -5.40 -26.83
CA PRO A 175 7.77 -6.17 -27.91
C PRO A 175 9.30 -6.07 -27.97
N LEU A 176 9.85 -4.97 -27.47
CA LEU A 176 11.29 -4.66 -27.50
C LEU A 176 12.05 -5.26 -26.31
N LEU A 177 11.35 -5.54 -25.20
CA LEU A 177 11.95 -5.97 -23.94
C LEU A 177 12.31 -7.46 -23.94
N ASP A 178 13.51 -7.78 -23.46
CA ASP A 178 13.96 -9.15 -23.20
C ASP A 178 13.57 -9.62 -21.79
N LEU A 179 13.50 -8.69 -20.84
CA LEU A 179 13.08 -8.95 -19.47
C LEU A 179 12.06 -7.91 -19.00
N ARG A 180 10.99 -8.38 -18.35
CA ARG A 180 9.95 -7.54 -17.77
C ARG A 180 9.91 -7.78 -16.28
N VAL A 181 10.11 -6.72 -15.50
CA VAL A 181 10.14 -6.77 -14.03
C VAL A 181 9.12 -5.77 -13.51
N SER A 182 8.29 -6.20 -12.55
CA SER A 182 7.38 -5.31 -11.84
C SER A 182 7.80 -5.18 -10.37
N VAL A 183 7.86 -3.96 -9.85
CA VAL A 183 8.06 -3.66 -8.42
C VAL A 183 6.80 -2.99 -7.88
N THR A 184 6.22 -3.56 -6.82
CA THR A 184 4.99 -3.06 -6.17
C THR A 184 5.14 -3.10 -4.66
N GLY A 185 4.72 -2.08 -3.91
CA GLY A 185 4.75 -2.10 -2.43
C GLY A 185 3.40 -2.34 -1.77
N GLY A 186 2.34 -2.52 -2.58
CA GLY A 186 0.96 -2.40 -2.16
C GLY A 186 0.48 -0.98 -2.49
N ILE A 187 -0.66 -0.89 -3.18
CA ILE A 187 -1.15 0.36 -3.79
C ILE A 187 -1.12 1.52 -2.77
N HIS A 188 -1.53 1.24 -1.53
CA HIS A 188 -1.45 2.19 -0.41
C HIS A 188 -0.09 2.76 -0.10
N PHE A 189 0.88 1.89 0.17
CA PHE A 189 2.19 2.33 0.61
C PHE A 189 2.86 3.10 -0.53
N ASP A 190 2.57 2.71 -1.77
CA ASP A 190 3.04 3.39 -2.97
C ASP A 190 2.42 4.79 -3.08
N LEU A 191 1.11 4.93 -2.81
CA LEU A 191 0.42 6.21 -2.73
C LEU A 191 0.97 7.11 -1.62
N VAL A 192 1.16 6.60 -0.40
CA VAL A 192 1.75 7.37 0.71
C VAL A 192 3.14 7.85 0.36
N LYS A 193 3.99 6.96 -0.17
CA LYS A 193 5.35 7.32 -0.58
C LYS A 193 5.34 8.41 -1.64
N ARG A 194 4.38 8.37 -2.58
CA ARG A 194 4.17 9.45 -3.55
C ARG A 194 3.82 10.76 -2.84
N VAL A 195 2.85 10.77 -1.94
CA VAL A 195 2.47 11.97 -1.16
C VAL A 195 3.69 12.57 -0.48
N LEU A 196 4.40 11.78 0.31
CA LEU A 196 5.54 12.25 1.09
C LEU A 196 6.67 12.80 0.21
N ARG A 197 6.95 12.12 -0.91
CA ARG A 197 7.95 12.55 -1.88
C ARG A 197 7.54 13.86 -2.56
N ASP A 198 6.27 14.02 -2.90
CA ASP A 198 5.80 15.18 -3.66
C ASP A 198 5.69 16.43 -2.74
N ILE A 199 5.28 16.26 -1.46
CA ILE A 199 5.39 17.31 -0.42
C ILE A 199 6.83 17.83 -0.33
N GLN A 200 7.82 16.94 -0.27
CA GLN A 200 9.24 17.32 -0.16
C GLN A 200 9.78 18.00 -1.42
N ARG A 201 9.24 17.71 -2.60
CA ARG A 201 9.78 18.19 -3.89
C ARG A 201 9.16 19.50 -4.36
N ALA A 202 7.86 19.69 -4.14
CA ALA A 202 7.07 20.73 -4.79
C ALA A 202 6.54 21.81 -3.83
N GLY A 203 6.66 21.63 -2.51
CA GLY A 203 6.02 22.55 -1.56
C GLY A 203 4.49 22.58 -1.70
N GLN A 204 3.90 21.51 -2.25
CA GLN A 204 2.46 21.35 -2.39
C GLN A 204 1.84 20.97 -1.05
N GLU A 205 0.65 21.51 -0.77
CA GLU A 205 -0.10 21.19 0.43
C GLU A 205 -0.63 19.74 0.34
N PRO A 206 -0.55 18.95 1.44
CA PRO A 206 -0.89 17.53 1.42
C PRO A 206 -2.32 17.20 0.94
N GLU A 207 -3.27 18.11 1.17
CA GLU A 207 -4.68 17.99 0.80
C GLU A 207 -4.85 17.82 -0.72
N GLU A 208 -4.13 18.62 -1.51
CA GLU A 208 -4.21 18.63 -2.98
C GLU A 208 -3.68 17.33 -3.56
N ILE A 209 -2.61 16.79 -2.97
CA ILE A 209 -1.95 15.57 -3.44
C ILE A 209 -2.85 14.35 -3.21
N ILE A 210 -3.54 14.30 -2.07
CA ILE A 210 -4.43 13.18 -1.74
C ILE A 210 -5.66 13.17 -2.66
N GLN A 211 -6.21 14.34 -2.96
CA GLN A 211 -7.32 14.43 -3.91
C GLN A 211 -6.89 13.98 -5.31
N GLN A 212 -5.75 14.47 -5.81
CA GLN A 212 -5.15 14.05 -7.08
C GLN A 212 -4.91 12.54 -7.14
N ILE A 213 -4.52 11.92 -6.03
CA ILE A 213 -4.33 10.47 -5.93
C ILE A 213 -5.61 9.70 -6.22
N SER A 214 -6.72 10.12 -5.62
CA SER A 214 -8.00 9.42 -5.73
C SER A 214 -8.69 9.68 -7.07
N GLU A 215 -8.64 10.91 -7.58
CA GLU A 215 -9.38 11.33 -8.78
C GLU A 215 -8.61 11.06 -10.08
N THR A 216 -7.28 11.02 -10.01
CA THR A 216 -6.43 10.93 -11.21
C THR A 216 -5.48 9.73 -11.16
N VAL A 217 -4.61 9.64 -10.14
CA VAL A 217 -3.51 8.66 -10.13
C VAL A 217 -4.01 7.22 -10.18
N TYR A 218 -5.02 6.90 -9.37
CA TYR A 218 -5.48 5.51 -9.27
C TYR A 218 -6.35 5.07 -10.46
N PRO A 219 -7.31 5.85 -10.98
CA PRO A 219 -7.99 5.50 -12.21
C PRO A 219 -7.01 5.17 -13.34
N MET A 220 -5.93 5.97 -13.45
CA MET A 220 -4.84 5.72 -14.39
C MET A 220 -4.05 4.45 -14.07
N TYR A 221 -3.76 4.20 -12.80
CA TYR A 221 -3.12 2.96 -12.38
C TYR A 221 -3.95 1.73 -12.76
N LYS A 222 -5.25 1.71 -12.44
CA LYS A 222 -6.14 0.58 -12.76
C LYS A 222 -6.35 0.38 -14.26
N ALA A 223 -6.51 1.47 -15.00
CA ALA A 223 -6.79 1.40 -16.42
C ALA A 223 -5.56 0.97 -17.25
N PHE A 224 -4.37 1.45 -16.89
CA PHE A 224 -3.19 1.30 -17.76
C PHE A 224 -2.02 0.58 -17.08
N ILE A 225 -1.69 0.89 -15.83
CA ILE A 225 -0.47 0.39 -15.20
C ILE A 225 -0.66 -1.05 -14.68
N GLU A 226 -1.71 -1.33 -13.91
CA GLU A 226 -1.94 -2.64 -13.29
C GLU A 226 -1.99 -3.80 -14.30
N PRO A 227 -2.71 -3.68 -15.44
CA PRO A 227 -2.71 -4.72 -16.48
C PRO A 227 -1.30 -5.00 -17.01
N ASP A 228 -0.49 -3.96 -17.23
CA ASP A 228 0.87 -4.07 -17.76
C ASP A 228 1.82 -4.76 -16.78
N LEU A 229 1.69 -4.48 -15.47
CA LEU A 229 2.47 -5.17 -14.42
C LEU A 229 2.17 -6.68 -14.37
N GLY A 230 0.93 -7.07 -14.70
CA GLY A 230 0.54 -8.48 -14.80
C GLY A 230 1.40 -9.28 -15.77
N THR A 231 1.98 -8.61 -16.77
CA THR A 231 2.78 -9.22 -17.84
C THR A 231 4.25 -9.45 -17.47
N ALA A 232 4.69 -9.04 -16.28
CA ALA A 232 6.06 -9.20 -15.83
C ALA A 232 6.50 -10.67 -15.71
N HIS A 233 7.74 -10.96 -16.11
CA HIS A 233 8.38 -12.26 -15.88
C HIS A 233 8.79 -12.43 -14.42
N ILE A 234 9.17 -11.33 -13.76
CA ILE A 234 9.59 -11.32 -12.35
C ILE A 234 8.76 -10.27 -11.61
N LYS A 235 8.06 -10.70 -10.56
CA LYS A 235 7.19 -9.84 -9.74
C LYS A 235 7.81 -9.65 -8.36
N ILE A 236 8.09 -8.40 -7.99
CA ILE A 236 8.79 -8.03 -6.77
C ILE A 236 7.85 -7.23 -5.87
N THR A 237 7.74 -7.65 -4.62
CA THR A 237 7.01 -6.94 -3.57
C THR A 237 7.99 -6.19 -2.66
N ASN A 238 7.87 -4.87 -2.65
CA ASN A 238 8.64 -3.97 -1.82
C ASN A 238 7.87 -3.59 -0.54
N LYS A 239 8.07 -4.35 0.54
CA LYS A 239 7.46 -4.07 1.85
C LYS A 239 8.11 -2.91 2.61
N PHE A 240 8.97 -2.09 1.96
CA PHE A 240 9.61 -0.96 2.63
C PHE A 240 8.56 -0.03 3.26
N ASN A 241 8.73 0.23 4.54
CA ASN A 241 7.85 1.06 5.33
C ASN A 241 8.37 2.52 5.32
N PRO A 242 7.65 3.49 4.72
CA PRO A 242 8.09 4.88 4.72
C PRO A 242 8.05 5.52 6.11
N PHE A 243 7.30 4.96 7.06
CA PHE A 243 7.11 5.51 8.41
C PHE A 243 8.30 5.27 9.33
N THR A 244 9.22 4.36 9.00
CA THR A 244 10.41 4.11 9.84
C THR A 244 11.32 5.35 9.95
N GLY A 245 11.22 6.29 9.00
CA GLY A 245 11.97 7.55 9.00
C GLY A 245 11.25 8.74 9.66
N PHE A 246 9.96 8.63 10.01
CA PHE A 246 9.21 9.72 10.65
C PHE A 246 9.39 9.64 12.17
N GLN A 247 10.40 10.36 12.65
CA GLN A 247 11.00 10.29 13.99
C GLN A 247 10.14 10.82 15.14
N SER A 248 8.87 10.41 15.30
CA SER A 248 8.11 10.70 16.52
C SER A 248 7.06 9.62 16.81
N PRO A 249 7.49 8.41 17.22
CA PRO A 249 6.55 7.38 17.67
C PRO A 249 5.72 7.92 18.83
N THR A 250 4.41 7.70 18.79
CA THR A 250 3.57 7.87 19.99
C THR A 250 3.57 6.55 20.76
N TYR A 251 4.01 6.59 22.01
CA TYR A 251 3.90 5.47 22.94
C TYR A 251 2.54 5.51 23.61
N ILE A 252 1.83 4.39 23.58
CA ILE A 252 0.47 4.27 24.11
C ILE A 252 0.41 3.10 25.09
N LEU A 253 0.02 3.39 26.32
CA LEU A 253 -0.45 2.37 27.27
C LEU A 253 -1.97 2.39 27.27
N LYS A 254 -2.56 1.21 27.15
CA LYS A 254 -4.02 1.04 27.15
C LYS A 254 -4.42 0.07 28.25
N SER A 255 -5.46 0.37 29.00
CA SER A 255 -6.03 -0.52 30.03
C SER A 255 -7.56 -0.48 30.01
N ALA A 256 -8.20 -1.59 30.39
CA ALA A 256 -9.64 -1.66 30.62
C ALA A 256 -10.02 -1.33 32.08
N ARG A 257 -9.04 -1.01 32.93
CA ARG A 257 -9.29 -0.61 34.33
C ARG A 257 -10.01 0.74 34.35
N ASN A 258 -10.96 0.89 35.26
CA ASN A 258 -11.63 2.16 35.49
C ASN A 258 -10.79 3.06 36.39
N VAL A 259 -10.67 4.33 36.01
CA VAL A 259 -9.99 5.40 36.76
C VAL A 259 -10.90 6.61 36.71
N THR A 260 -10.95 7.34 37.81
CA THR A 260 -11.79 8.53 37.97
C THR A 260 -11.09 9.78 37.44
N VAL A 261 -11.86 10.81 37.08
CA VAL A 261 -11.34 12.09 36.62
C VAL A 261 -10.42 12.73 37.67
N ASP A 262 -10.76 12.63 38.95
CA ASP A 262 -9.96 13.19 40.06
C ASP A 262 -8.58 12.54 40.15
N GLN A 263 -8.50 11.21 39.93
CA GLN A 263 -7.22 10.50 39.88
C GLN A 263 -6.36 10.95 38.70
N ILE A 264 -6.96 11.24 37.55
CA ILE A 264 -6.21 11.74 36.39
C ILE A 264 -5.70 13.16 36.67
N LYS A 265 -6.54 14.04 37.20
CA LYS A 265 -6.18 15.42 37.55
C LYS A 265 -5.10 15.50 38.63
N ALA A 266 -5.03 14.52 39.53
CA ALA A 266 -3.98 14.43 40.53
C ALA A 266 -2.60 14.03 39.97
N VAL A 267 -2.57 13.37 38.80
CA VAL A 267 -1.34 12.84 38.18
C VAL A 267 -0.82 13.76 37.06
N ILE A 268 -1.72 14.42 36.34
CA ILE A 268 -1.38 15.38 35.29
C ILE A 268 -1.01 16.74 35.91
N THR A 269 -0.21 17.55 35.22
CA THR A 269 0.18 18.88 35.72
C THR A 269 -1.03 19.82 35.90
N GLU A 270 -0.94 20.78 36.83
CA GLU A 270 -2.03 21.74 37.09
C GLU A 270 -2.41 22.56 35.84
N GLU A 271 -1.44 22.86 34.97
CA GLU A 271 -1.70 23.37 33.62
C GLU A 271 -2.00 22.20 32.67
N HIS A 272 -3.28 21.86 32.50
CA HIS A 272 -3.73 20.88 31.52
C HIS A 272 -4.96 21.37 30.73
N ALA A 273 -5.03 20.95 29.47
CA ALA A 273 -6.22 21.12 28.65
C ALA A 273 -7.17 19.93 28.85
N GLU A 274 -8.42 20.22 29.20
CA GLU A 274 -9.50 19.25 29.31
C GLU A 274 -10.44 19.40 28.11
N THR A 275 -10.61 18.32 27.33
CA THR A 275 -11.48 18.32 26.14
C THR A 275 -12.39 17.11 26.10
N MET A 276 -13.61 17.31 25.59
CA MET A 276 -14.54 16.25 25.22
C MET A 276 -14.57 16.14 23.71
N GLU A 277 -14.41 14.93 23.20
CA GLU A 277 -14.28 14.69 21.76
C GLU A 277 -15.17 13.50 21.37
N GLU A 278 -16.05 13.69 20.38
CA GLU A 278 -16.70 12.59 19.68
C GLU A 278 -15.94 12.34 18.37
N VAL A 279 -15.49 11.10 18.19
CA VAL A 279 -14.63 10.70 17.07
C VAL A 279 -15.19 9.48 16.37
N TYR A 280 -15.28 9.55 15.05
CA TYR A 280 -15.64 8.42 14.19
C TYR A 280 -14.42 8.00 13.39
N ASP A 281 -13.96 6.78 13.59
CA ASP A 281 -12.86 6.20 12.84
C ASP A 281 -13.40 5.14 11.86
N ILE A 282 -13.32 5.45 10.58
CA ILE A 282 -13.68 4.56 9.48
C ILE A 282 -12.42 3.78 9.10
N TYR A 283 -12.43 2.48 9.37
CA TYR A 283 -11.36 1.57 8.98
C TYR A 283 -11.67 1.00 7.60
N LEU A 284 -10.82 1.34 6.64
CA LEU A 284 -10.91 0.93 5.24
C LEU A 284 -9.96 -0.23 4.99
N LEU A 285 -10.53 -1.34 4.51
CA LEU A 285 -9.79 -2.52 4.08
C LEU A 285 -9.23 -2.31 2.66
N PRO A 286 -7.92 -2.53 2.46
CA PRO A 286 -7.30 -2.50 1.14
C PRO A 286 -7.90 -3.45 0.11
N PRO A 287 -7.90 -3.07 -1.18
CA PRO A 287 -8.36 -3.98 -2.24
C PRO A 287 -7.46 -5.22 -2.32
N GLY A 288 -8.08 -6.40 -2.25
CA GLY A 288 -7.38 -7.69 -2.34
C GLY A 288 -6.72 -8.17 -1.05
N GLU A 289 -6.87 -7.42 0.05
CA GLU A 289 -6.54 -7.91 1.39
C GLU A 289 -7.74 -8.60 2.01
N ASP A 290 -7.46 -9.60 2.83
CA ASP A 290 -8.48 -10.38 3.53
C ASP A 290 -8.84 -9.70 4.87
N PRO A 291 -10.12 -9.45 5.19
CA PRO A 291 -10.52 -8.76 6.42
C PRO A 291 -10.06 -9.44 7.71
N GLU A 292 -9.90 -10.76 7.71
CA GLU A 292 -9.51 -11.53 8.90
C GLU A 292 -8.00 -11.45 9.18
N SER A 293 -7.18 -11.34 8.13
CA SER A 293 -5.71 -11.31 8.23
C SER A 293 -5.09 -9.92 7.99
N CYS A 294 -5.87 -8.93 7.56
CA CYS A 294 -5.38 -7.58 7.31
C CYS A 294 -4.93 -6.88 8.61
N GLN A 295 -3.68 -6.42 8.61
CA GLN A 295 -3.07 -5.65 9.70
C GLN A 295 -2.88 -4.17 9.35
N SER A 296 -3.07 -3.79 8.09
CA SER A 296 -2.71 -2.47 7.54
C SER A 296 -3.96 -1.72 7.04
N TYR A 297 -4.92 -1.50 7.93
CA TYR A 297 -6.09 -0.70 7.64
C TYR A 297 -5.73 0.75 7.37
N LEU A 298 -6.38 1.35 6.36
CA LEU A 298 -6.37 2.79 6.19
C LEU A 298 -7.45 3.40 7.09
N ARG A 299 -7.09 4.38 7.91
CA ARG A 299 -8.03 4.96 8.88
C ARG A 299 -8.40 6.36 8.44
N MET A 300 -9.69 6.60 8.22
CA MET A 300 -10.24 7.93 8.00
C MET A 300 -11.00 8.35 9.25
N ARG A 301 -10.52 9.40 9.92
CA ARG A 301 -11.12 9.95 11.13
C ARG A 301 -12.03 11.11 10.79
N ASN A 302 -13.21 11.18 11.39
CA ASN A 302 -14.03 12.38 11.47
C ASN A 302 -14.05 12.86 12.92
N LYS A 303 -13.66 14.11 13.14
CA LYS A 303 -13.80 14.83 14.41
C LYS A 303 -14.49 16.16 14.13
N ASP A 304 -15.68 16.35 14.68
CA ASP A 304 -16.47 17.59 14.55
C ASP A 304 -16.68 18.05 13.09
N GLY A 305 -16.86 17.10 12.16
CA GLY A 305 -17.07 17.37 10.73
C GLY A 305 -15.78 17.55 9.92
N LYS A 306 -14.61 17.59 10.58
CA LYS A 306 -13.31 17.60 9.92
C LYS A 306 -12.82 16.18 9.70
N TYR A 307 -12.52 15.86 8.44
CA TYR A 307 -12.02 14.54 8.07
C TYR A 307 -10.50 14.56 8.00
N SER A 308 -9.88 13.52 8.54
CA SER A 308 -8.43 13.34 8.50
C SER A 308 -8.11 11.92 8.06
N LEU A 309 -7.25 11.79 7.06
CA LEU A 309 -6.73 10.49 6.65
C LEU A 309 -5.47 10.19 7.45
N MET A 310 -5.46 9.04 8.11
CA MET A 310 -4.37 8.59 8.98
C MET A 310 -3.72 7.36 8.37
N PHE A 311 -2.41 7.46 8.19
CA PHE A 311 -1.56 6.32 7.91
C PHE A 311 -0.82 5.96 9.20
N GLU A 312 -1.20 4.83 9.80
CA GLU A 312 -0.68 4.38 11.08
C GLU A 312 -0.11 2.97 10.89
N GLU A 313 1.09 2.75 11.42
CA GLU A 313 1.57 1.40 11.69
C GLU A 313 1.59 1.18 13.19
N TRP A 314 1.44 -0.08 13.59
CA TRP A 314 1.41 -0.45 15.00
C TRP A 314 2.50 -1.46 15.25
N VAL A 315 3.41 -1.10 16.15
CA VAL A 315 4.42 -2.01 16.68
C VAL A 315 4.12 -2.22 18.14
N THR A 316 3.89 -3.46 18.53
CA THR A 316 3.66 -3.79 19.94
C THR A 316 4.99 -4.14 20.61
N ASP A 317 5.40 -3.30 21.56
CA ASP A 317 6.53 -3.56 22.47
C ASP A 317 6.00 -3.64 23.89
N ASN A 318 5.53 -4.83 24.27
CA ASN A 318 4.70 -5.08 25.43
C ASN A 318 5.28 -4.42 26.71
N PRO A 319 4.52 -3.60 27.47
CA PRO A 319 3.07 -3.34 27.37
C PRO A 319 2.65 -2.23 26.40
N PHE A 320 3.58 -1.60 25.69
CA PHE A 320 3.31 -0.46 24.83
C PHE A 320 2.78 -0.87 23.46
N VAL A 321 1.83 -0.08 22.99
CA VAL A 321 1.50 0.04 21.59
C VAL A 321 2.23 1.28 21.05
N ILE A 322 3.13 1.08 20.10
CA ILE A 322 3.90 2.15 19.45
C ILE A 322 3.24 2.47 18.11
N SER A 323 2.90 3.74 17.91
CA SER A 323 2.20 4.21 16.72
C SER A 323 2.97 5.34 16.03
N PRO A 324 3.84 5.02 15.06
CA PRO A 324 4.27 5.98 14.05
C PRO A 324 3.09 6.29 13.15
N ARG A 325 2.75 7.58 13.01
CA ARG A 325 1.60 8.01 12.23
C ARG A 325 1.83 9.31 11.49
N ILE A 326 1.16 9.43 10.35
CA ILE A 326 1.04 10.67 9.59
C ILE A 326 -0.46 10.91 9.36
N THR A 327 -0.90 12.13 9.62
CA THR A 327 -2.29 12.55 9.49
C THR A 327 -2.37 13.72 8.54
N PHE A 328 -3.33 13.69 7.63
CA PHE A 328 -3.62 14.75 6.68
C PHE A 328 -5.09 15.15 6.82
N GLU A 329 -5.40 16.44 6.82
CA GLU A 329 -6.80 16.87 6.69
C GLU A 329 -7.25 16.57 5.25
N VAL A 330 -8.49 16.11 5.07
CA VAL A 330 -8.99 15.68 3.77
C VAL A 330 -10.45 16.05 3.58
N SER A 331 -10.88 16.17 2.33
CA SER A 331 -12.30 16.32 2.00
C SER A 331 -13.05 14.98 2.14
N VAL A 332 -14.33 15.03 2.54
CA VAL A 332 -15.21 13.85 2.60
C VAL A 332 -15.34 13.13 1.26
N ARG A 333 -15.16 13.87 0.14
CA ARG A 333 -15.19 13.30 -1.22
C ARG A 333 -14.14 12.21 -1.42
N LEU A 334 -13.03 12.28 -0.69
CA LEU A 334 -11.98 11.29 -0.74
C LEU A 334 -12.47 9.88 -0.38
N LEU A 335 -13.45 9.75 0.54
CA LEU A 335 -14.02 8.45 0.87
C LEU A 335 -14.65 7.79 -0.36
N GLY A 336 -15.38 8.56 -1.17
CA GLY A 336 -15.96 8.08 -2.42
C GLY A 336 -14.88 7.67 -3.43
N GLY A 337 -13.82 8.46 -3.53
CA GLY A 337 -12.63 8.12 -4.31
C GLY A 337 -12.02 6.79 -3.84
N LEU A 338 -11.75 6.65 -2.54
CA LEU A 338 -11.25 5.42 -1.92
C LEU A 338 -12.18 4.23 -2.24
N MET A 339 -13.49 4.34 -2.09
CA MET A 339 -14.39 3.25 -2.43
C MET A 339 -14.31 2.85 -3.92
N ALA A 340 -14.17 3.81 -4.83
CA ALA A 340 -13.88 3.53 -6.24
C ALA A 340 -12.50 2.85 -6.44
N LEU A 341 -11.57 3.05 -5.50
CA LEU A 341 -10.29 2.33 -5.46
C LEU A 341 -10.40 0.90 -4.93
N GLY A 342 -11.61 0.39 -4.73
CA GLY A 342 -11.84 -0.95 -4.19
C GLY A 342 -11.62 -1.04 -2.68
N TYR A 343 -11.49 0.10 -1.99
CA TYR A 343 -11.58 0.13 -0.54
C TYR A 343 -12.95 -0.29 -0.09
N THR A 344 -12.99 -1.19 0.89
CA THR A 344 -14.23 -1.56 1.56
C THR A 344 -14.19 -1.08 3.00
N ILE A 345 -15.33 -0.65 3.53
CA ILE A 345 -15.42 -0.27 4.95
C ILE A 345 -15.43 -1.56 5.76
N ALA A 346 -14.38 -1.81 6.52
CA ALA A 346 -14.28 -2.98 7.40
C ALA A 346 -15.11 -2.78 8.67
N THR A 347 -14.96 -1.61 9.29
CA THR A 347 -15.75 -1.21 10.45
C THR A 347 -15.71 0.29 10.62
N ILE A 348 -16.73 0.84 11.25
CA ILE A 348 -16.75 2.21 11.77
C ILE A 348 -16.71 2.09 13.29
N LEU A 349 -15.75 2.76 13.91
CA LEU A 349 -15.62 2.85 15.35
C LEU A 349 -16.08 4.24 15.80
N LYS A 350 -17.04 4.29 16.73
CA LYS A 350 -17.49 5.53 17.35
C LYS A 350 -16.95 5.56 18.77
N ARG A 351 -16.27 6.66 19.08
CA ARG A 351 -15.56 6.83 20.33
C ARG A 351 -15.86 8.18 20.94
N ASN A 352 -16.29 8.16 22.20
CA ASN A 352 -16.40 9.35 23.02
C ASN A 352 -15.20 9.38 23.96
N SER A 353 -14.39 10.42 23.84
CA SER A 353 -13.15 10.58 24.58
C SER A 353 -13.23 11.78 25.50
N HIS A 354 -12.98 11.56 26.79
CA HIS A 354 -12.65 12.63 27.74
C HIS A 354 -11.13 12.68 27.87
N ALA A 355 -10.52 13.72 27.33
CA ALA A 355 -9.06 13.84 27.24
C ALA A 355 -8.53 14.93 28.17
N PHE A 356 -7.43 14.61 28.83
CA PHE A 356 -6.64 15.50 29.67
C PHE A 356 -5.24 15.53 29.09
N SER A 357 -4.77 16.69 28.65
CA SER A 357 -3.50 16.80 27.93
C SER A 357 -2.64 17.92 28.48
N ASP A 358 -1.36 17.63 28.70
CA ASP A 358 -0.31 18.61 28.94
C ASP A 358 0.74 18.55 27.80
N ASP A 359 1.87 19.25 27.96
CA ASP A 359 2.93 19.30 26.94
C ASP A 359 3.64 17.94 26.70
N ARG A 360 3.53 16.98 27.62
CA ARG A 360 4.28 15.72 27.62
C ARG A 360 3.40 14.49 27.42
N VAL A 361 2.21 14.47 28.00
CA VAL A 361 1.32 13.31 28.04
C VAL A 361 -0.15 13.71 27.79
N CYS A 362 -0.89 12.77 27.22
CA CYS A 362 -2.33 12.85 27.04
C CYS A 362 -2.97 11.60 27.65
N VAL A 363 -3.82 11.78 28.65
CA VAL A 363 -4.62 10.72 29.25
C VAL A 363 -6.04 10.83 28.70
N LYS A 364 -6.57 9.75 28.13
CA LYS A 364 -7.93 9.70 27.59
C LYS A 364 -8.74 8.61 28.27
N ILE A 365 -9.95 8.95 28.68
CA ILE A 365 -11.01 7.99 28.98
C ILE A 365 -11.83 7.83 27.70
N ASP A 366 -11.69 6.67 27.07
CA ASP A 366 -12.32 6.34 25.79
C ASP A 366 -13.48 5.37 26.00
N TRP A 367 -14.70 5.81 25.71
CA TRP A 367 -15.86 4.92 25.60
C TRP A 367 -16.03 4.48 24.14
N LEU A 368 -16.04 3.18 23.90
CA LEU A 368 -16.21 2.59 22.57
C LEU A 368 -17.60 1.98 22.43
N GLU A 369 -18.41 2.52 21.52
CA GLU A 369 -19.80 2.08 21.34
C GLU A 369 -19.88 0.63 20.87
N GLN A 370 -19.01 0.22 19.93
CA GLN A 370 -19.00 -1.11 19.31
C GLN A 370 -18.63 -2.24 20.28
N LEU A 371 -17.87 -1.93 21.34
CA LEU A 371 -17.49 -2.89 22.37
C LEU A 371 -18.32 -2.74 23.65
N ASN A 372 -19.10 -1.66 23.76
CA ASN A 372 -19.79 -1.27 25.00
C ASN A 372 -18.84 -1.29 26.22
N ARG A 373 -17.61 -0.78 26.02
CA ARG A 373 -16.53 -0.84 27.01
C ARG A 373 -15.77 0.47 27.08
N GLN A 374 -15.30 0.79 28.28
CA GLN A 374 -14.41 1.91 28.57
C GLN A 374 -12.96 1.43 28.56
N TYR A 375 -12.08 2.23 27.98
CA TYR A 375 -10.63 2.05 28.05
C TYR A 375 -9.98 3.35 28.49
N ILE A 376 -8.84 3.22 29.16
CA ILE A 376 -7.94 4.34 29.45
C ILE A 376 -6.75 4.24 28.53
N GLN A 377 -6.38 5.36 27.93
CA GLN A 377 -5.16 5.49 27.17
C GLN A 377 -4.26 6.57 27.76
N VAL A 378 -3.00 6.21 28.02
CA VAL A 378 -1.93 7.17 28.31
C VAL A 378 -1.04 7.23 27.09
N GLN A 379 -0.95 8.40 26.45
CA GLN A 379 -0.21 8.61 25.21
C GLN A 379 0.86 9.69 25.39
N GLY A 380 2.02 9.53 24.77
CA GLY A 380 3.08 10.54 24.78
C GLY A 380 4.23 10.23 23.83
N LYS A 381 5.14 11.19 23.67
CA LYS A 381 6.35 11.04 22.85
C LYS A 381 7.51 10.39 23.59
N ASP A 382 7.52 10.50 24.92
CA ASP A 382 8.53 9.89 25.79
C ASP A 382 7.97 8.65 26.49
N ARG A 383 8.59 7.50 26.22
CA ARG A 383 8.21 6.21 26.78
C ARG A 383 8.27 6.20 28.32
N LEU A 384 9.27 6.86 28.91
CA LEU A 384 9.48 6.85 30.36
C LEU A 384 8.38 7.65 31.08
N VAL A 385 8.00 8.80 30.51
CA VAL A 385 6.90 9.63 31.04
C VAL A 385 5.57 8.88 30.96
N VAL A 386 5.28 8.25 29.82
CA VAL A 386 4.05 7.46 29.64
C VAL A 386 4.00 6.29 30.64
N LYS A 387 5.13 5.62 30.87
CA LYS A 387 5.23 4.55 31.88
C LYS A 387 4.93 5.08 33.29
N TYR A 388 5.59 6.16 33.68
CA TYR A 388 5.43 6.78 34.99
C TYR A 388 3.98 7.17 35.26
N VAL A 389 3.30 7.82 34.31
CA VAL A 389 1.88 8.17 34.45
C VAL A 389 1.00 6.93 34.55
N GLY A 390 1.28 5.89 33.76
CA GLY A 390 0.58 4.61 33.88
C GLY A 390 0.74 3.95 35.26
N GLU A 391 1.93 4.05 35.86
CA GLU A 391 2.20 3.57 37.22
C GLU A 391 1.42 4.38 38.28
N GLN A 392 1.42 5.71 38.18
CA GLN A 392 0.66 6.57 39.10
C GLN A 392 -0.85 6.36 39.03
N LEU A 393 -1.38 6.04 37.84
CA LEU A 393 -2.78 5.66 37.64
C LEU A 393 -3.07 4.20 38.00
N GLN A 394 -2.09 3.46 38.53
CA GLN A 394 -2.19 2.05 38.92
C GLN A 394 -2.64 1.12 37.79
N LEU A 395 -2.20 1.37 36.56
CA LEU A 395 -2.60 0.57 35.39
C LEU A 395 -1.76 -0.71 35.23
N GLU A 396 -0.71 -0.89 36.05
CA GLU A 396 0.17 -2.05 35.98
C GLU A 396 -0.58 -3.39 36.10
N GLY A 397 -0.16 -4.38 35.30
CA GLY A 397 -0.80 -5.70 35.22
C GLY A 397 -2.13 -5.75 34.44
N SER A 398 -2.71 -4.60 34.08
CA SER A 398 -3.99 -4.52 33.36
C SER A 398 -3.87 -4.03 31.91
N TYR A 399 -2.64 -3.94 31.38
CA TYR A 399 -2.39 -3.41 30.05
C TYR A 399 -2.95 -4.32 28.95
N THR A 400 -3.55 -3.70 27.94
CA THR A 400 -4.11 -4.34 26.76
C THR A 400 -3.30 -3.91 25.53
N PRO A 401 -2.26 -4.66 25.14
CA PRO A 401 -1.31 -4.31 24.08
C PRO A 401 -1.87 -4.63 22.68
N ARG A 402 -3.10 -4.22 22.42
CA ARG A 402 -3.80 -4.38 21.14
C ARG A 402 -4.39 -3.05 20.74
N THR A 403 -4.58 -2.80 19.45
CA THR A 403 -5.32 -1.66 18.93
C THR A 403 -6.83 -1.81 19.20
N TYR A 404 -7.63 -0.78 18.91
CA TYR A 404 -9.09 -0.91 19.03
C TYR A 404 -9.69 -1.78 17.94
N ILE A 405 -9.17 -1.70 16.71
CA ILE A 405 -9.64 -2.54 15.61
C ILE A 405 -9.43 -4.03 15.91
N GLU A 406 -8.27 -4.41 16.46
CA GLU A 406 -8.00 -5.80 16.87
C GLU A 406 -8.93 -6.27 17.99
N GLN A 407 -9.34 -5.39 18.92
CA GLN A 407 -10.29 -5.73 19.97
C GLN A 407 -11.69 -5.98 19.39
N ILE A 408 -12.12 -5.16 18.43
CA ILE A 408 -13.40 -5.33 17.73
C ILE A 408 -13.40 -6.63 16.92
N GLN A 409 -12.33 -6.90 16.17
CA GLN A 409 -12.19 -8.14 15.41
C GLN A 409 -12.21 -9.37 16.34
N LEU A 410 -11.51 -9.31 17.47
CA LEU A 410 -11.52 -10.39 18.45
C LEU A 410 -12.92 -10.62 19.02
N GLU A 411 -13.62 -9.56 19.41
CA GLU A 411 -14.98 -9.69 19.97
C GLU A 411 -15.95 -10.31 18.95
N LYS A 412 -15.85 -9.90 17.67
CA LYS A 412 -16.62 -10.52 16.58
C LYS A 412 -16.34 -12.01 16.47
N LEU A 413 -15.06 -12.40 16.44
CA LEU A 413 -14.65 -13.82 16.38
C LEU A 413 -15.13 -14.62 17.58
N VAL A 414 -15.02 -14.06 18.80
CA VAL A 414 -15.51 -14.71 20.02
C VAL A 414 -17.02 -14.93 19.94
N ASN A 415 -17.78 -13.93 19.50
CA ASN A 415 -19.22 -14.06 19.33
C ASN A 415 -19.61 -15.11 18.29
N GLU A 416 -18.87 -15.20 17.18
CA GLU A 416 -19.05 -16.25 16.17
C GLU A 416 -18.78 -17.65 16.72
N VAL A 417 -17.71 -17.81 17.51
CA VAL A 417 -17.41 -19.09 18.19
C VAL A 417 -18.48 -19.45 19.21
N MET A 418 -18.97 -18.47 19.98
CA MET A 418 -20.04 -18.69 20.97
C MET A 418 -21.39 -19.03 20.30
N ALA A 419 -21.60 -18.61 19.05
CA ALA A 419 -22.78 -18.94 18.26
C ALA A 419 -22.72 -20.35 17.61
N LEU A 420 -21.60 -21.07 17.71
CA LEU A 420 -21.50 -22.44 17.22
C LEU A 420 -22.39 -23.39 18.04
N PRO A 421 -22.99 -24.42 17.41
CA PRO A 421 -23.67 -25.51 18.11
C PRO A 421 -22.77 -26.20 19.15
N ASP A 422 -23.34 -26.61 20.28
CA ASP A 422 -22.59 -27.13 21.44
C ASP A 422 -21.80 -28.43 21.12
N ASP A 423 -22.28 -29.20 20.14
CA ASP A 423 -21.63 -30.40 19.59
C ASP A 423 -20.26 -30.11 18.94
N LEU A 424 -20.09 -28.89 18.41
CA LEU A 424 -18.84 -28.42 17.81
C LEU A 424 -17.92 -27.77 18.84
N LYS A 425 -18.48 -27.08 19.85
CA LYS A 425 -17.71 -26.52 20.98
C LYS A 425 -17.02 -27.60 21.81
N THR A 426 -17.72 -28.71 22.05
CA THR A 426 -17.20 -29.88 22.79
C THR A 426 -16.11 -30.63 22.00
N LYS A 427 -16.25 -30.75 20.67
CA LYS A 427 -15.19 -31.31 19.79
C LYS A 427 -13.94 -30.44 19.69
N LEU A 428 -14.07 -29.14 19.95
CA LEU A 428 -12.97 -28.17 19.95
C LEU A 428 -12.35 -27.96 21.34
N SER A 429 -12.77 -28.72 22.37
CA SER A 429 -12.28 -28.64 23.76
C SER A 429 -12.17 -27.20 24.27
N ILE A 430 -13.25 -26.44 24.16
CA ILE A 430 -13.32 -25.08 24.69
C ILE A 430 -13.90 -25.16 26.11
N ASP A 431 -13.03 -25.27 27.11
CA ASP A 431 -13.43 -25.02 28.50
C ASP A 431 -13.61 -23.51 28.71
N GLU A 432 -14.62 -23.13 29.51
CA GLU A 432 -15.02 -21.73 29.76
C GLU A 432 -13.89 -20.84 30.32
N ASP A 433 -12.78 -21.42 30.79
CA ASP A 433 -11.60 -20.72 31.34
C ASP A 433 -10.53 -20.31 30.30
N MET A 434 -10.73 -20.58 29.00
CA MET A 434 -9.76 -20.24 27.93
C MET A 434 -9.66 -18.73 27.57
N VAL A 435 -10.31 -17.84 28.32
CA VAL A 435 -10.35 -16.38 28.04
C VAL A 435 -9.00 -15.69 28.31
N SER A 436 -7.99 -16.39 28.82
CA SER A 436 -6.70 -15.78 29.21
C SER A 436 -5.61 -15.76 28.12
N SER A 437 -5.70 -16.55 27.04
CA SER A 437 -4.69 -16.51 25.95
C SER A 437 -5.24 -16.92 24.57
N PRO A 438 -5.76 -15.97 23.77
CA PRO A 438 -6.33 -16.24 22.44
C PRO A 438 -5.31 -16.67 21.36
N LYS A 439 -3.99 -16.53 21.60
CA LYS A 439 -2.97 -16.77 20.57
C LYS A 439 -2.82 -18.25 20.18
N GLU A 440 -3.00 -19.17 21.13
CA GLU A 440 -2.92 -20.61 20.88
C GLU A 440 -4.22 -21.18 20.30
N ALA A 441 -5.37 -20.57 20.62
CA ALA A 441 -6.64 -20.92 20.00
C ALA A 441 -6.68 -20.52 18.52
N LEU A 442 -6.14 -19.34 18.18
CA LEU A 442 -6.12 -18.81 16.80
C LEU A 442 -5.22 -19.61 15.85
N SER A 443 -4.06 -20.11 16.31
CA SER A 443 -3.17 -20.90 15.45
C SER A 443 -3.78 -22.25 15.05
N ARG A 444 -4.63 -22.82 15.91
CA ARG A 444 -5.41 -24.03 15.63
C ARG A 444 -6.61 -23.76 14.74
N PHE A 445 -7.35 -22.66 14.99
CA PHE A 445 -8.53 -22.27 14.20
C PHE A 445 -8.20 -21.94 12.74
N SER A 446 -7.13 -21.18 12.47
CA SER A 446 -6.72 -20.86 11.10
C SER A 446 -6.24 -22.10 10.33
N ALA A 447 -5.61 -23.07 11.00
CA ALA A 447 -5.17 -24.31 10.37
C ALA A 447 -6.35 -25.24 10.03
N ASP A 448 -7.32 -25.39 10.94
CA ASP A 448 -8.46 -26.29 10.75
C ASP A 448 -9.52 -25.73 9.79
N SER A 449 -9.75 -24.40 9.78
CA SER A 449 -10.68 -23.77 8.84
C SER A 449 -10.17 -23.84 7.39
N VAL A 450 -8.86 -23.69 7.18
CA VAL A 450 -8.21 -23.91 5.86
C VAL A 450 -8.27 -25.39 5.45
N ALA A 451 -8.11 -26.33 6.39
CA ALA A 451 -8.23 -27.77 6.11
C ALA A 451 -9.67 -28.19 5.76
N MET A 452 -10.68 -27.62 6.43
CA MET A 452 -12.10 -27.82 6.14
C MET A 452 -12.50 -27.25 4.77
N ARG A 453 -12.05 -26.04 4.43
CA ARG A 453 -12.32 -25.41 3.11
C ARG A 453 -11.70 -26.21 1.96
N ASN A 454 -10.50 -26.76 2.14
CA ASN A 454 -9.83 -27.58 1.13
C ASN A 454 -10.45 -28.98 0.94
N LYS A 455 -11.15 -29.52 1.95
CA LYS A 455 -11.93 -30.77 1.79
C LYS A 455 -13.21 -30.55 0.97
N HIS A 456 -13.89 -29.43 1.15
CA HIS A 456 -15.11 -29.11 0.41
C HIS A 456 -14.89 -28.80 -1.07
N PHE A 457 -13.67 -28.45 -1.49
CA PHE A 457 -13.30 -28.31 -2.90
C PHE A 457 -12.99 -29.65 -3.61
N LYS A 458 -12.83 -30.76 -2.87
CA LYS A 458 -12.51 -32.09 -3.45
C LYS A 458 -13.70 -33.05 -3.51
N SER A 459 -14.87 -32.69 -2.98
CA SER A 459 -16.08 -33.50 -3.06
C SER A 459 -17.23 -32.72 -3.69
N GLY A 460 -17.26 -32.68 -5.02
CA GLY A 460 -18.37 -32.13 -5.80
C GLY A 460 -18.50 -32.88 -7.11
N MET A 461 -19.03 -34.10 -7.04
CA MET A 461 -19.41 -34.87 -8.21
C MET A 461 -20.53 -34.15 -8.99
N SER A 462 -20.36 -34.23 -10.30
CA SER A 462 -21.28 -33.91 -11.39
C SER A 462 -22.76 -34.23 -11.15
N HIS A 463 -23.63 -33.27 -11.46
CA HIS A 463 -24.90 -33.57 -12.16
C HIS A 463 -25.33 -32.41 -13.07
N SER A 464 -25.74 -32.79 -14.27
CA SER A 464 -26.14 -31.99 -15.42
C SER A 464 -27.67 -31.93 -15.59
N TYR A 465 -28.13 -31.02 -16.47
CA TYR A 465 -29.49 -30.76 -17.01
C TYR A 465 -30.44 -29.96 -16.10
N SER A 466 -31.33 -29.06 -16.55
CA SER A 466 -31.58 -28.40 -17.84
C SER A 466 -32.66 -27.31 -17.65
N THR A 467 -32.60 -26.29 -18.51
CA THR A 467 -33.64 -25.30 -18.92
C THR A 467 -35.07 -25.41 -18.37
N HIS A 468 -35.60 -24.30 -17.82
CA HIS A 468 -36.93 -23.81 -18.16
C HIS A 468 -37.01 -22.28 -18.03
N ARG A 469 -37.54 -21.66 -19.09
CA ARG A 469 -37.96 -20.25 -19.17
C ARG A 469 -39.10 -20.01 -18.19
N ASP A 470 -39.14 -18.83 -17.57
CA ASP A 470 -40.37 -18.05 -17.59
C ASP A 470 -40.12 -16.54 -17.47
N LYS A 471 -40.93 -15.81 -18.26
CA LYS A 471 -40.98 -14.36 -18.39
C LYS A 471 -41.75 -13.78 -17.20
N ASN A 472 -41.34 -12.61 -16.72
CA ASN A 472 -42.29 -11.49 -16.52
C ASN A 472 -41.54 -10.16 -16.42
N LEU A 473 -41.93 -9.22 -17.29
CA LEU A 473 -41.61 -7.81 -17.24
C LEU A 473 -42.54 -7.11 -16.23
N SER A 474 -42.02 -6.09 -15.56
CA SER A 474 -42.72 -4.79 -15.47
C SER A 474 -41.72 -3.66 -15.25
N ASN A 475 -41.67 -2.77 -16.25
CA ASN A 475 -41.03 -1.46 -16.25
C ASN A 475 -41.53 -0.57 -15.11
N HIS A 476 -40.70 0.41 -14.69
CA HIS A 476 -41.10 1.83 -14.69
C HIS A 476 -39.87 2.75 -14.51
N THR A 477 -39.62 3.56 -15.56
CA THR A 477 -39.23 5.00 -15.57
C THR A 477 -38.02 5.46 -14.73
N GLY A 478 -36.94 6.04 -15.25
CA GLY A 478 -36.79 6.88 -16.44
C GLY A 478 -37.10 8.34 -16.13
N PHE A 479 -36.11 9.10 -15.65
CA PHE A 479 -36.10 10.57 -15.68
C PHE A 479 -34.68 11.06 -15.97
N SER A 480 -34.57 11.81 -17.07
CA SER A 480 -33.38 12.52 -17.53
C SER A 480 -33.73 14.01 -17.71
N ILE A 481 -32.66 14.82 -17.75
CA ILE A 481 -32.57 16.20 -18.27
C ILE A 481 -32.81 17.32 -17.23
N SER A 482 -31.73 18.04 -16.88
CA SER A 482 -31.50 19.37 -17.48
C SER A 482 -30.14 19.98 -17.10
N ASN A 483 -29.34 20.23 -18.14
CA ASN A 483 -28.24 21.19 -18.19
C ASN A 483 -28.73 22.61 -17.85
N ARG A 484 -28.00 23.36 -17.02
CA ARG A 484 -27.93 24.82 -17.09
C ARG A 484 -26.53 25.33 -16.72
N LYS A 485 -25.88 25.92 -17.72
CA LYS A 485 -24.71 26.80 -17.61
C LYS A 485 -25.07 28.06 -16.81
N PHE A 486 -24.12 28.58 -16.03
CA PHE A 486 -24.04 30.00 -15.69
C PHE A 486 -22.57 30.42 -15.68
N ASP A 487 -22.28 31.44 -16.49
CA ASP A 487 -21.00 32.13 -16.63
C ASP A 487 -20.82 33.21 -15.56
N ASP A 488 -19.55 33.47 -15.25
CA ASP A 488 -18.89 34.71 -14.81
C ASP A 488 -19.50 35.59 -13.69
N ARG A 489 -18.69 35.79 -12.64
CA ARG A 489 -18.12 37.11 -12.31
C ARG A 489 -17.03 37.05 -11.23
N ARG A 490 -15.87 37.62 -11.58
CA ARG A 490 -14.78 38.03 -10.69
C ARG A 490 -15.28 38.99 -9.60
N THR A 491 -14.69 38.91 -8.42
CA THR A 491 -14.52 40.07 -7.52
C THR A 491 -13.25 39.89 -6.70
N GLU A 492 -12.52 41.00 -6.59
CA GLU A 492 -11.17 41.13 -6.06
C GLU A 492 -11.08 40.93 -4.54
N SER A 493 -9.89 40.51 -4.12
CA SER A 493 -9.34 40.51 -2.76
C SER A 493 -9.28 41.91 -2.11
N PRO A 494 -9.05 41.98 -0.79
CA PRO A 494 -7.73 42.47 -0.35
C PRO A 494 -7.09 41.75 0.86
N ALA A 495 -5.75 41.65 0.77
CA ALA A 495 -4.71 41.80 1.81
C ALA A 495 -4.88 41.13 3.19
N MET A 496 -4.07 40.10 3.52
CA MET A 496 -2.76 40.18 4.21
C MET A 496 -2.80 40.67 5.66
N LEU A 497 -2.51 39.77 6.61
CA LEU A 497 -1.50 39.95 7.67
C LEU A 497 -1.25 38.65 8.46
N ALA A 498 0.00 38.17 8.35
CA ALA A 498 0.87 37.50 9.33
C ALA A 498 0.34 36.34 10.20
N ASN A 499 0.99 35.17 10.06
CA ASN A 499 1.53 34.44 11.21
C ASN A 499 2.81 33.69 10.80
N GLU A 500 3.92 34.43 10.85
CA GLU A 500 5.30 33.94 10.81
C GLU A 500 5.67 33.21 12.11
N VAL A 501 5.22 31.96 12.31
CA VAL A 501 5.85 31.05 13.30
C VAL A 501 5.66 29.61 12.85
N LYS A 502 6.29 29.18 11.76
CA LYS A 502 6.32 27.75 11.37
C LYS A 502 7.43 27.39 10.37
N TYR A 503 8.61 27.97 10.50
CA TYR A 503 9.79 27.57 9.70
C TYR A 503 11.05 27.52 10.56
N SER A 504 11.27 26.43 11.31
CA SER A 504 12.62 26.13 11.82
C SER A 504 13.01 24.65 11.89
N PHE A 505 12.22 23.71 11.39
CA PHE A 505 12.50 22.27 11.61
C PHE A 505 12.89 21.43 10.38
N VAL A 506 13.12 22.02 9.20
CA VAL A 506 13.37 21.26 7.95
C VAL A 506 14.82 21.35 7.43
N LYS A 507 15.82 21.63 8.29
CA LYS A 507 17.22 21.80 7.84
C LYS A 507 18.24 20.78 8.35
N LYS A 508 17.81 19.62 8.85
CA LYS A 508 18.73 18.50 9.14
C LYS A 508 18.16 17.24 8.53
N LEU A 509 18.75 16.81 7.42
CA LEU A 509 18.95 15.44 6.95
C LEU A 509 19.21 15.50 5.43
N SER A 510 20.42 15.96 5.09
CA SER A 510 21.02 15.74 3.78
C SER A 510 22.35 15.06 4.05
N TYR A 511 22.30 13.75 4.31
CA TYR A 511 23.41 12.79 4.18
C TYR A 511 22.84 11.39 4.02
#